data_AF-A0A925XU70-F1
#
_entry.id   AF-A0A925XU70-F1
#
_cell.length_a   1.000
_cell.length_b   1.000
_cell.length_c   1.000
_cell.angle_alpha   90.00
_cell.angle_beta   90.00
_cell.angle_gamma   90.00
#
_symmetry.space_group_name_H-M   'P 1'
#
loop_
_entity.id
_entity.type
_entity.pdbx_description
1 polymer ?
#
loop_
_entity_poly.entity_id
_entity_poly.type
_entity_poly.pdbx_seq_one_letter_code
_entity_poly.pdbx_strand_id
1 'polypeptide(L)'
;MSDFLSMLKANGHLDDLHLTVCHVGSRSLDGSGEDSDSDRWQIFAPNLTIYGFEADVDACQKMNLDFEARKANWRERHIPKALWSTVGKSTLHLTRFPACSSLYRPDSDYLKRFSGYAEYTEVVSTVEVETTTLDTFCELEGIDEIDFLQIDVQSGDLDVLKGGAQIIAKSVLSTIIEVEFVPLYKDQPLFGDIDCHLRNSGFDLFDLEPYRVQRTGSPIFSPIHPGQLLWSNAFYFRDLLRSDPGRLMTPERLLKLACIADVLSFPDYTLELLAHLTTEYGSDEKYNFSSLIVEALKQLPELSDRLDSLAIVQKVRSSGHAQSVEHLPPDDVAFSPDKKNQCEYILENLQELNFVAFPDWSQPEEMVYSDLESTLRAVLQHPQRSRMALLVGASSSGREQAEAALAQVYFNLLVSEDLNVEDGPQMLLADKLTSLEWQLLLPRLSLRIQLANESQESVAEAGLENLAICTLAGLQNEFTER
;
A
#
# COMPACT_ATOMS: atom_id res chain seq x y z
N MET A 1 -4.26 14.10 -2.24
CA MET A 1 -5.53 13.36 -2.42
C MET A 1 -6.44 13.75 -1.26
N SER A 2 -7.76 13.80 -1.45
CA SER A 2 -8.71 14.06 -0.36
C SER A 2 -8.68 12.90 0.64
N ASP A 3 -8.60 13.19 1.93
CA ASP A 3 -8.59 12.19 3.01
C ASP A 3 -9.99 12.11 3.65
N PHE A 4 -10.90 11.38 2.99
CA PHE A 4 -12.27 11.27 3.47
C PHE A 4 -12.34 10.47 4.77
N LEU A 5 -11.53 9.43 4.90
CA LEU A 5 -11.56 8.52 6.03
C LEU A 5 -11.16 9.17 7.35
N SER A 6 -10.09 9.99 7.35
CA SER A 6 -9.71 10.75 8.54
C SER A 6 -10.81 11.75 8.94
N MET A 7 -11.46 12.39 7.96
CA MET A 7 -12.59 13.28 8.23
C MET A 7 -13.80 12.53 8.78
N LEU A 8 -14.12 11.35 8.25
CA LEU A 8 -15.20 10.50 8.75
C LEU A 8 -14.93 10.08 10.21
N LYS A 9 -13.68 9.72 10.53
CA LYS A 9 -13.27 9.38 11.90
C LYS A 9 -13.38 10.58 12.83
N ALA A 10 -12.83 11.74 12.45
CA ALA A 10 -12.84 12.95 13.26
C ALA A 10 -14.26 13.46 13.56
N ASN A 11 -15.22 13.18 12.68
CA ASN A 11 -16.63 13.54 12.85
C ASN A 11 -17.47 12.42 13.50
N GLY A 12 -16.85 11.34 13.99
CA GLY A 12 -17.52 10.25 14.70
C GLY A 12 -18.36 9.31 13.82
N HIS A 13 -18.29 9.43 12.49
CA HIS A 13 -19.06 8.57 11.58
C HIS A 13 -18.60 7.10 11.59
N LEU A 14 -17.38 6.83 12.09
CA LEU A 14 -16.81 5.48 12.19
C LEU A 14 -16.96 4.86 13.60
N ASP A 15 -17.50 5.58 14.58
CA ASP A 15 -17.50 5.16 15.99
C ASP A 15 -18.39 3.95 16.28
N ASP A 16 -19.42 3.74 15.46
CA ASP A 16 -20.31 2.57 15.54
C ASP A 16 -20.16 1.63 14.33
N LEU A 17 -19.20 1.89 13.44
CA LEU A 17 -19.01 1.11 12.22
C LEU A 17 -18.07 -0.07 12.50
N HIS A 18 -18.60 -1.29 12.47
CA HIS A 18 -17.78 -2.49 12.61
C HIS A 18 -17.23 -2.95 11.27
N LEU A 19 -15.91 -3.09 11.13
CA LEU A 19 -15.27 -3.61 9.93
C LEU A 19 -14.64 -4.98 10.19
N THR A 20 -15.00 -5.96 9.37
CA THR A 20 -14.36 -7.30 9.38
C THR A 20 -13.54 -7.50 8.12
N VAL A 21 -12.25 -7.76 8.32
CA VAL A 21 -11.24 -7.94 7.28
C VAL A 21 -10.73 -9.38 7.35
N CYS A 22 -10.58 -10.02 6.20
CA CYS A 22 -10.01 -11.36 6.08
C CYS A 22 -8.81 -11.33 5.13
N HIS A 23 -7.63 -11.73 5.61
CA HIS A 23 -6.41 -11.87 4.80
C HIS A 23 -6.06 -13.36 4.68
N VAL A 24 -6.00 -13.89 3.47
CA VAL A 24 -5.66 -15.28 3.20
C VAL A 24 -4.28 -15.33 2.55
N GLY A 25 -3.33 -16.01 3.21
CA GLY A 25 -1.91 -15.92 2.90
C GLY A 25 -1.22 -14.76 3.63
N SER A 26 -1.52 -14.59 4.91
CA SER A 26 -1.17 -13.38 5.67
C SER A 26 0.28 -13.31 6.16
N ARG A 27 1.25 -13.94 5.46
CA ARG A 27 2.64 -14.05 5.95
C ARG A 27 3.33 -12.69 5.98
N SER A 28 3.78 -12.23 7.15
CA SER A 28 4.76 -11.14 7.25
C SER A 28 6.17 -11.66 6.92
N LEU A 29 6.86 -11.02 5.97
CA LEU A 29 8.16 -11.47 5.46
C LEU A 29 9.37 -10.89 6.18
N ASP A 30 9.20 -9.81 6.93
CA ASP A 30 10.30 -8.97 7.40
C ASP A 30 10.41 -8.87 8.93
N GLY A 31 9.40 -9.31 9.71
CA GLY A 31 9.51 -9.36 11.17
C GLY A 31 9.72 -8.01 11.86
N SER A 32 9.69 -6.90 11.11
CA SER A 32 9.71 -5.51 11.59
C SER A 32 8.34 -5.10 12.14
N GLY A 33 7.28 -5.80 11.73
CA GLY A 33 5.91 -5.45 12.05
C GLY A 33 5.38 -4.24 11.28
N GLU A 34 6.18 -3.60 10.43
CA GLU A 34 5.82 -2.39 9.65
C GLU A 34 5.14 -2.72 8.31
N ASP A 35 5.31 -3.95 7.79
CA ASP A 35 4.60 -4.47 6.61
C ASP A 35 3.21 -5.05 6.92
N SER A 36 2.65 -4.74 8.10
CA SER A 36 1.37 -5.33 8.48
C SER A 36 0.25 -4.63 7.71
N ASP A 37 -0.25 -5.28 6.65
CA ASP A 37 -1.47 -4.91 5.91
C ASP A 37 -2.69 -4.66 6.83
N SER A 38 -2.59 -4.99 8.12
CA SER A 38 -3.49 -4.61 9.21
C SER A 38 -3.46 -3.12 9.56
N ASP A 39 -2.32 -2.43 9.46
CA ASP A 39 -2.16 -1.05 9.95
C ASP A 39 -2.95 -0.04 9.11
N ARG A 40 -3.17 -0.30 7.81
CA ARG A 40 -4.08 0.52 6.98
C ARG A 40 -5.54 0.47 7.46
N TRP A 41 -5.93 -0.55 8.21
CA TRP A 41 -7.28 -0.70 8.76
C TRP A 41 -7.42 -0.13 10.18
N GLN A 42 -6.33 0.27 10.84
CA GLN A 42 -6.33 0.66 12.26
C GLN A 42 -7.29 1.83 12.59
N ILE A 43 -7.65 2.65 11.60
CA ILE A 43 -8.59 3.77 11.74
C ILE A 43 -10.00 3.32 12.18
N PHE A 44 -10.38 2.06 11.94
CA PHE A 44 -11.64 1.49 12.41
C PHE A 44 -11.59 0.97 13.85
N ALA A 45 -10.42 1.01 14.51
CA ALA A 45 -10.33 0.61 15.91
C ALA A 45 -11.21 1.51 16.82
N PRO A 46 -11.86 0.95 17.86
CA PRO A 46 -11.77 -0.45 18.31
C PRO A 46 -12.71 -1.43 17.59
N ASN A 47 -13.53 -0.96 16.66
CA ASN A 47 -14.55 -1.77 15.96
C ASN A 47 -13.98 -2.48 14.72
N LEU A 48 -12.76 -2.98 14.82
CA LEU A 48 -12.08 -3.70 13.76
C LEU A 48 -11.84 -5.15 14.18
N THR A 49 -12.15 -6.08 13.28
CA THR A 49 -11.83 -7.50 13.41
C THR A 49 -11.03 -7.95 12.19
N ILE A 50 -9.83 -8.49 12.39
CA ILE A 50 -8.97 -9.05 11.34
C ILE A 50 -8.79 -10.55 11.54
N TYR A 51 -9.07 -11.34 10.50
CA TYR A 51 -8.73 -12.75 10.43
C TYR A 51 -7.62 -12.97 9.41
N GLY A 52 -6.44 -13.40 9.85
CA GLY A 52 -5.34 -13.81 8.99
C GLY A 52 -5.29 -15.33 8.85
N PHE A 53 -5.08 -15.86 7.65
CA PHE A 53 -4.85 -17.29 7.43
C PHE A 53 -3.45 -17.52 6.86
N GLU A 54 -2.73 -18.46 7.48
CA GLU A 54 -1.38 -18.85 7.06
C GLU A 54 -1.24 -20.37 7.25
N ALA A 55 -0.60 -21.06 6.32
CA ALA A 55 -0.37 -22.51 6.42
C ALA A 55 0.82 -22.84 7.35
N ASP A 56 1.78 -21.94 7.45
CA ASP A 56 2.93 -22.01 8.35
C ASP A 56 2.52 -21.71 9.80
N VAL A 57 2.50 -22.77 10.60
CA VAL A 57 2.10 -22.72 12.02
C VAL A 57 3.00 -21.79 12.82
N ASP A 58 4.31 -21.79 12.56
CA ASP A 58 5.28 -21.01 13.32
C ASP A 58 5.17 -19.52 12.97
N ALA A 59 4.99 -19.21 11.69
CA ALA A 59 4.73 -17.84 11.24
C ALA A 59 3.43 -17.30 11.85
N CYS A 60 2.37 -18.09 11.83
CA CYS A 60 1.09 -17.73 12.45
C CYS A 60 1.20 -17.49 13.96
N GLN A 61 1.94 -18.32 14.68
CA GLN A 61 2.17 -18.14 16.12
C GLN A 61 2.96 -16.87 16.40
N LYS A 62 4.01 -16.59 15.61
CA LYS A 62 4.79 -15.36 15.73
C LYS A 62 3.91 -14.12 15.57
N MET A 63 3.10 -14.06 14.50
CA MET A 63 2.22 -12.91 14.25
C MET A 63 1.20 -12.70 15.37
N ASN A 64 0.61 -13.77 15.91
CA ASN A 64 -0.30 -13.65 17.06
C ASN A 64 0.42 -13.10 18.31
N LEU A 65 1.64 -13.54 18.61
CA LEU A 65 2.42 -13.05 19.74
C LEU A 65 2.84 -11.58 19.56
N ASP A 66 3.27 -11.22 18.35
CA ASP A 66 3.64 -9.85 18.01
C ASP A 66 2.41 -8.92 18.14
N PHE A 67 1.25 -9.35 17.68
CA PHE A 67 -0.01 -8.62 17.87
C PHE A 67 -0.39 -8.44 19.34
N GLU A 68 -0.33 -9.51 20.15
CA GLU A 68 -0.58 -9.45 21.59
C GLU A 68 0.36 -8.45 22.30
N ALA A 69 1.63 -8.39 21.87
CA ALA A 69 2.62 -7.49 22.42
C ALA A 69 2.34 -6.01 22.11
N ARG A 70 1.75 -5.69 20.96
CA ARG A 70 1.37 -4.31 20.56
C ARG A 70 0.31 -3.70 21.48
N LYS A 71 -0.49 -4.52 22.17
CA LYS A 71 -1.67 -4.07 22.95
C LYS A 71 -2.60 -3.18 22.13
N ALA A 72 -2.75 -3.55 20.87
CA ALA A 72 -3.68 -2.95 19.93
C ALA A 72 -5.11 -2.92 20.51
N ASN A 73 -5.87 -1.88 20.17
CA ASN A 73 -7.24 -1.70 20.66
C ASN A 73 -8.30 -2.30 19.70
N TRP A 74 -7.91 -3.18 18.78
CA TRP A 74 -8.82 -3.95 17.91
C TRP A 74 -8.66 -5.45 18.11
N ARG A 75 -9.42 -6.25 17.36
CA ARG A 75 -9.34 -7.72 17.39
C ARG A 75 -8.60 -8.22 16.16
N GLU A 76 -7.58 -9.04 16.36
CA GLU A 76 -6.86 -9.69 15.28
C GLU A 76 -6.49 -11.12 15.69
N ARG A 77 -6.60 -12.05 14.75
CA ARG A 77 -6.26 -13.45 14.96
C ARG A 77 -5.73 -14.06 13.67
N HIS A 78 -4.50 -14.56 13.71
CA HIS A 78 -3.94 -15.40 12.68
C HIS A 78 -4.27 -16.87 12.95
N ILE A 79 -4.68 -17.59 11.93
CA ILE A 79 -5.18 -18.97 11.99
C ILE A 79 -4.26 -19.86 11.16
N PRO A 80 -3.66 -20.92 11.75
CA PRO A 80 -2.71 -21.79 11.07
C PRO A 80 -3.43 -22.83 10.21
N LYS A 81 -4.13 -22.38 9.17
CA LYS A 81 -4.90 -23.23 8.24
C LYS A 81 -4.71 -22.76 6.80
N ALA A 82 -4.48 -23.71 5.90
CA ALA A 82 -4.56 -23.45 4.47
C ALA A 82 -6.03 -23.40 4.04
N LEU A 83 -6.48 -22.25 3.51
CA LEU A 83 -7.80 -22.16 2.89
C LEU A 83 -7.75 -22.73 1.47
N TRP A 84 -8.80 -23.45 1.09
CA TRP A 84 -8.92 -24.12 -0.20
C TRP A 84 -10.39 -24.29 -0.62
N SER A 85 -10.62 -24.95 -1.75
CA SER A 85 -11.96 -25.27 -2.27
C SER A 85 -12.63 -26.45 -1.54
N THR A 86 -11.88 -27.24 -0.77
CA THR A 86 -12.41 -28.40 -0.01
C THR A 86 -11.71 -28.59 1.32
N VAL A 87 -12.40 -29.18 2.30
CA VAL A 87 -11.80 -29.67 3.55
C VAL A 87 -11.03 -30.97 3.29
N GLY A 88 -9.80 -31.07 3.80
CA GLY A 88 -9.00 -32.28 3.65
C GLY A 88 -7.52 -32.06 3.90
N LYS A 89 -6.68 -32.72 3.09
CA LYS A 89 -5.23 -32.60 3.14
C LYS A 89 -4.69 -32.31 1.76
N SER A 90 -3.67 -31.47 1.68
CA SER A 90 -2.97 -31.14 0.44
C SER A 90 -1.46 -31.11 0.65
N THR A 91 -0.70 -31.24 -0.43
CA THR A 91 0.76 -31.11 -0.40
C THR A 91 1.13 -29.65 -0.65
N LEU A 92 1.78 -29.02 0.31
CA LEU A 92 2.40 -27.71 0.17
C LEU A 92 3.83 -27.88 -0.36
N HIS A 93 4.14 -27.22 -1.46
CA HIS A 93 5.47 -27.16 -2.06
C HIS A 93 6.22 -25.97 -1.48
N LEU A 94 7.10 -26.22 -0.52
CA LEU A 94 7.91 -25.19 0.11
C LEU A 94 9.06 -24.81 -0.80
N THR A 95 9.12 -23.55 -1.18
CA THR A 95 10.15 -23.01 -2.07
C THR A 95 11.26 -22.31 -1.31
N ARG A 96 12.40 -22.09 -1.98
CA ARG A 96 13.57 -21.40 -1.41
C ARG A 96 13.19 -20.01 -0.89
N PHE A 97 12.38 -19.26 -1.63
CA PHE A 97 11.74 -18.06 -1.12
C PHE A 97 10.35 -18.44 -0.58
N PRO A 98 10.09 -18.35 0.74
CA PRO A 98 8.85 -18.85 1.33
C PRO A 98 7.57 -18.24 0.75
N ALA A 99 7.62 -16.98 0.33
CA ALA A 99 6.48 -16.29 -0.28
C ALA A 99 6.08 -16.85 -1.66
N CYS A 100 6.87 -17.75 -2.27
CA CYS A 100 6.49 -18.47 -3.49
C CYS A 100 6.02 -19.91 -3.21
N SER A 101 5.72 -20.24 -1.95
CA SER A 101 5.23 -21.57 -1.60
C SER A 101 3.77 -21.72 -1.97
N SER A 102 3.40 -22.84 -2.59
CA SER A 102 2.04 -23.04 -3.09
C SER A 102 1.59 -24.50 -2.96
N LEU A 103 0.28 -24.71 -2.92
CA LEU A 103 -0.30 -26.05 -3.13
C LEU A 103 -0.21 -26.48 -4.60
N TYR A 104 -0.02 -25.54 -5.53
CA TYR A 104 0.38 -25.83 -6.89
C TYR A 104 1.90 -26.00 -6.98
N ARG A 105 2.35 -26.89 -7.86
CA ARG A 105 3.79 -27.14 -8.05
C ARG A 105 4.38 -26.10 -9.00
N PRO A 106 5.48 -25.41 -8.66
CA PRO A 106 6.15 -24.49 -9.58
C PRO A 106 6.52 -25.14 -10.93
N ASP A 107 6.29 -24.44 -12.04
CA ASP A 107 6.75 -24.86 -13.37
C ASP A 107 8.18 -24.38 -13.62
N SER A 108 9.13 -25.09 -13.02
CA SER A 108 10.57 -24.79 -13.09
C SER A 108 11.09 -24.60 -14.53
N ASP A 109 10.52 -25.31 -15.51
CA ASP A 109 10.94 -25.21 -16.91
C ASP A 109 10.50 -23.90 -17.57
N TYR A 110 9.33 -23.39 -17.17
CA TYR A 110 8.85 -22.10 -17.61
C TYR A 110 9.52 -20.95 -16.85
N LEU A 111 9.64 -21.10 -15.52
CA LEU A 111 10.16 -20.07 -14.60
C LEU A 111 11.62 -19.71 -14.84
N LYS A 112 12.46 -20.66 -15.27
CA LYS A 112 13.88 -20.39 -15.64
C LYS A 112 14.06 -19.37 -16.78
N ARG A 113 12.98 -19.03 -17.48
CA ARG A 113 12.97 -17.99 -18.50
C ARG A 113 12.98 -16.58 -17.92
N PHE A 114 12.71 -16.40 -16.63
CA PHE A 114 12.63 -15.09 -15.97
C PHE A 114 13.70 -14.92 -14.91
N SER A 115 14.33 -13.74 -14.88
CA SER A 115 15.45 -13.44 -13.98
C SER A 115 15.04 -13.62 -12.51
N GLY A 116 15.84 -14.36 -11.74
CA GLY A 116 15.61 -14.64 -10.30
C GLY A 116 14.57 -15.73 -10.00
N TYR A 117 13.54 -15.91 -10.84
CA TYR A 117 12.40 -16.78 -10.50
C TYR A 117 12.75 -18.26 -10.34
N ALA A 118 13.69 -18.80 -11.11
CA ALA A 118 14.12 -20.19 -10.92
C ALA A 118 14.71 -20.46 -9.54
N GLU A 119 15.41 -19.49 -8.97
CA GLU A 119 16.02 -19.62 -7.65
C GLU A 119 14.96 -19.43 -6.56
N TYR A 120 14.10 -18.43 -6.69
CA TYR A 120 13.03 -18.15 -5.71
C TYR A 120 12.05 -19.33 -5.57
N THR A 121 11.67 -19.93 -6.70
CA THR A 121 10.65 -20.99 -6.77
C THR A 121 11.21 -22.41 -6.69
N GLU A 122 12.50 -22.56 -6.42
CA GLU A 122 13.10 -23.89 -6.24
C GLU A 122 12.45 -24.58 -5.05
N VAL A 123 11.81 -25.73 -5.28
CA VAL A 123 11.18 -26.52 -4.22
C VAL A 123 12.27 -27.14 -3.34
N VAL A 124 12.38 -26.66 -2.11
CA VAL A 124 13.35 -27.14 -1.11
C VAL A 124 12.80 -28.30 -0.28
N SER A 125 11.48 -28.35 -0.08
CA SER A 125 10.81 -29.46 0.60
C SER A 125 9.32 -29.51 0.28
N THR A 126 8.63 -30.56 0.76
CA THR A 126 7.18 -30.67 0.67
C THR A 126 6.62 -31.11 2.01
N VAL A 127 5.49 -30.54 2.42
CA VAL A 127 4.80 -30.89 3.67
C VAL A 127 3.32 -31.13 3.40
N GLU A 128 2.71 -32.07 4.12
CA GLU A 128 1.26 -32.27 4.08
C GLU A 128 0.61 -31.29 5.06
N VAL A 129 -0.32 -30.46 4.56
CA VAL A 129 -1.07 -29.49 5.35
C VAL A 129 -2.55 -29.82 5.38
N GLU A 130 -3.21 -29.49 6.49
CA GLU A 130 -4.67 -29.54 6.54
C GLU A 130 -5.26 -28.35 5.78
N THR A 131 -6.30 -28.63 5.01
CA THR A 131 -7.07 -27.63 4.25
C THR A 131 -8.47 -27.52 4.81
N THR A 132 -9.01 -26.30 4.82
CA THR A 132 -10.43 -26.03 5.10
C THR A 132 -10.97 -25.05 4.07
N THR A 133 -12.29 -24.91 3.99
CA THR A 133 -12.90 -23.84 3.20
C THR A 133 -13.15 -22.60 4.08
N LEU A 134 -13.21 -21.42 3.47
CA LEU A 134 -13.57 -20.20 4.17
C LEU A 134 -15.00 -20.30 4.73
N ASP A 135 -15.94 -20.85 3.95
CA ASP A 135 -17.33 -21.05 4.38
C ASP A 135 -17.41 -21.96 5.61
N THR A 136 -16.70 -23.09 5.63
CA THR A 136 -16.65 -23.99 6.80
C THR A 136 -16.07 -23.30 8.03
N PHE A 137 -15.02 -22.48 7.86
CA PHE A 137 -14.47 -21.72 8.97
C PHE A 137 -15.49 -20.72 9.52
N CYS A 138 -16.12 -19.93 8.65
CA CYS A 138 -17.12 -18.95 9.05
C CYS A 138 -18.30 -19.59 9.77
N GLU A 139 -18.79 -20.73 9.29
CA GLU A 139 -19.87 -21.48 9.94
C GLU A 139 -19.50 -21.94 11.35
N LEU A 140 -18.29 -22.49 11.53
CA LEU A 140 -17.82 -23.00 12.83
C LEU A 140 -17.58 -21.90 13.86
N GLU A 141 -17.08 -20.75 13.41
CA GLU A 141 -16.77 -19.60 14.28
C GLU A 141 -17.98 -18.67 14.46
N GLY A 142 -19.11 -18.92 13.79
CA GLY A 142 -20.29 -18.06 13.83
C GLY A 142 -20.04 -16.69 13.18
N ILE A 143 -19.20 -16.63 12.16
CA ILE A 143 -18.88 -15.41 11.42
C ILE A 143 -19.88 -15.26 10.28
N ASP A 144 -20.74 -14.25 10.40
CA ASP A 144 -21.79 -14.00 9.42
C ASP A 144 -21.43 -12.93 8.37
N GLU A 145 -20.37 -12.16 8.61
CA GLU A 145 -19.99 -10.99 7.81
C GLU A 145 -18.46 -10.87 7.71
N ILE A 146 -17.98 -10.71 6.48
CA ILE A 146 -16.64 -10.26 6.08
C ILE A 146 -16.88 -9.12 5.08
N ASP A 147 -16.30 -7.95 5.34
CA ASP A 147 -16.49 -6.75 4.51
C ASP A 147 -15.44 -6.66 3.40
N PHE A 148 -14.19 -6.99 3.72
CA PHE A 148 -13.06 -6.98 2.79
C PHE A 148 -12.28 -8.30 2.84
N LEU A 149 -11.88 -8.79 1.66
CA LEU A 149 -11.16 -10.05 1.51
C LEU A 149 -9.88 -9.84 0.68
N GLN A 150 -8.73 -10.12 1.26
CA GLN A 150 -7.46 -10.22 0.54
C GLN A 150 -7.06 -11.68 0.40
N ILE A 151 -6.64 -12.06 -0.80
CA ILE A 151 -6.20 -13.43 -1.10
C ILE A 151 -4.87 -13.35 -1.85
N ASP A 152 -3.83 -13.92 -1.25
CA ASP A 152 -2.51 -14.14 -1.83
C ASP A 152 -2.00 -15.49 -1.32
N VAL A 153 -2.44 -16.57 -1.95
CA VAL A 153 -1.99 -17.94 -1.61
C VAL A 153 -1.19 -18.58 -2.73
N GLN A 154 -0.54 -17.74 -3.54
CA GLN A 154 0.32 -18.12 -4.65
C GLN A 154 -0.35 -19.13 -5.58
N SER A 155 -1.21 -18.65 -6.48
CA SER A 155 -1.99 -19.42 -7.45
C SER A 155 -3.15 -20.26 -6.91
N GLY A 156 -3.30 -20.35 -5.60
CA GLY A 156 -4.42 -21.03 -4.92
C GLY A 156 -5.72 -20.22 -4.88
N ASP A 157 -5.70 -19.01 -5.42
CA ASP A 157 -6.61 -17.93 -5.06
C ASP A 157 -8.05 -18.20 -5.56
N LEU A 158 -8.18 -18.78 -6.76
CA LEU A 158 -9.47 -19.24 -7.26
C LEU A 158 -10.08 -20.36 -6.40
N ASP A 159 -9.26 -21.24 -5.83
CA ASP A 159 -9.73 -22.31 -4.96
C ASP A 159 -10.22 -21.76 -3.62
N VAL A 160 -9.55 -20.75 -3.07
CA VAL A 160 -10.04 -20.00 -1.91
C VAL A 160 -11.38 -19.35 -2.21
N LEU A 161 -11.52 -18.67 -3.35
CA LEU A 161 -12.79 -18.05 -3.77
C LEU A 161 -13.92 -19.10 -3.84
N LYS A 162 -13.67 -20.27 -4.44
CA LYS A 162 -14.63 -21.37 -4.50
C LYS A 162 -15.02 -21.88 -3.10
N GLY A 163 -14.05 -21.95 -2.18
CA GLY A 163 -14.28 -22.34 -0.80
C GLY A 163 -14.98 -21.29 0.06
N GLY A 164 -15.07 -20.04 -0.40
CA GLY A 164 -15.74 -18.93 0.28
C GLY A 164 -17.00 -18.45 -0.42
N ALA A 165 -17.53 -19.22 -1.37
CA ALA A 165 -18.60 -18.75 -2.26
C ALA A 165 -19.82 -18.22 -1.51
N GLN A 166 -20.19 -18.82 -0.37
CA GLN A 166 -21.35 -18.38 0.41
C GLN A 166 -21.09 -17.08 1.16
N ILE A 167 -19.99 -16.96 1.90
CA ILE A 167 -19.67 -15.75 2.66
C ILE A 167 -19.36 -14.57 1.73
N ILE A 168 -18.67 -14.82 0.61
CA ILE A 168 -18.36 -13.81 -0.42
C ILE A 168 -19.64 -13.25 -1.05
N ALA A 169 -20.61 -14.11 -1.36
CA ALA A 169 -21.91 -13.68 -1.88
C ALA A 169 -22.84 -13.06 -0.81
N LYS A 170 -22.51 -13.18 0.48
CA LYS A 170 -23.32 -12.70 1.60
C LYS A 170 -22.93 -11.31 2.08
N SER A 171 -21.65 -10.99 2.09
CA SER A 171 -21.17 -9.76 2.72
C SER A 171 -20.01 -9.06 2.04
N VAL A 172 -19.09 -9.78 1.39
CA VAL A 172 -17.83 -9.18 0.91
C VAL A 172 -18.12 -8.08 -0.10
N LEU A 173 -17.61 -6.88 0.18
CA LEU A 173 -17.85 -5.65 -0.57
C LEU A 173 -16.74 -5.36 -1.57
N SER A 174 -15.51 -5.75 -1.24
CA SER A 174 -14.32 -5.56 -2.06
C SER A 174 -13.30 -6.66 -1.79
N THR A 175 -12.46 -6.94 -2.78
CA THR A 175 -11.36 -7.90 -2.66
C THR A 175 -10.11 -7.44 -3.41
N ILE A 176 -8.95 -7.72 -2.83
CA ILE A 176 -7.65 -7.73 -3.51
C ILE A 176 -7.23 -9.18 -3.68
N ILE A 177 -6.82 -9.54 -4.89
CA ILE A 177 -6.43 -10.90 -5.21
C ILE A 177 -5.21 -10.93 -6.11
N GLU A 178 -4.23 -11.78 -5.81
CA GLU A 178 -3.13 -12.05 -6.73
C GLU A 178 -3.65 -12.82 -7.96
N VAL A 179 -3.27 -12.35 -9.16
CA VAL A 179 -3.65 -12.99 -10.43
C VAL A 179 -2.47 -13.14 -11.35
N GLU A 180 -2.35 -14.29 -12.00
CA GLU A 180 -1.26 -14.58 -12.92
C GLU A 180 -1.70 -14.58 -14.39
N PHE A 181 -0.87 -13.99 -15.24
CA PHE A 181 -1.07 -13.91 -16.69
C PHE A 181 -0.34 -15.03 -17.44
N VAL A 182 0.43 -15.83 -16.71
CA VAL A 182 1.24 -16.93 -17.23
C VAL A 182 1.27 -18.09 -16.23
N PRO A 183 1.48 -19.34 -16.66
CA PRO A 183 1.52 -20.49 -15.75
C PRO A 183 2.87 -20.55 -15.02
N LEU A 184 3.01 -19.80 -13.92
CA LEU A 184 4.16 -19.87 -13.02
C LEU A 184 4.22 -21.23 -12.31
N TYR A 185 3.06 -21.80 -12.01
CA TYR A 185 2.83 -23.09 -11.41
C TYR A 185 2.04 -23.99 -12.38
N LYS A 186 2.20 -25.31 -12.21
CA LYS A 186 1.58 -26.30 -13.10
C LYS A 186 0.09 -26.39 -12.84
N ASP A 187 -0.68 -26.38 -13.92
CA ASP A 187 -2.14 -26.52 -13.93
C ASP A 187 -2.89 -25.43 -13.12
N GLN A 188 -2.22 -24.31 -12.81
CA GLN A 188 -2.85 -23.21 -12.10
C GLN A 188 -3.94 -22.52 -12.93
N PRO A 189 -4.96 -21.93 -12.28
CA PRO A 189 -5.81 -20.92 -12.88
C PRO A 189 -5.00 -19.68 -13.29
N LEU A 190 -5.48 -18.96 -14.30
CA LEU A 190 -4.93 -17.66 -14.69
C LEU A 190 -5.95 -16.54 -14.43
N PHE A 191 -5.51 -15.29 -14.62
CA PHE A 191 -6.33 -14.08 -14.49
C PHE A 191 -7.72 -14.22 -15.12
N GLY A 192 -7.82 -14.79 -16.32
CA GLY A 192 -9.11 -14.95 -17.01
C GLY A 192 -10.10 -15.84 -16.26
N ASP A 193 -9.61 -16.87 -15.55
CA ASP A 193 -10.46 -17.77 -14.76
C ASP A 193 -10.96 -17.07 -13.49
N ILE A 194 -10.08 -16.29 -12.84
CA ILE A 194 -10.38 -15.51 -11.63
C ILE A 194 -11.34 -14.36 -11.94
N ASP A 195 -11.07 -13.57 -13.00
CA ASP A 195 -11.94 -12.47 -13.45
C ASP A 195 -13.34 -12.98 -13.80
N CYS A 196 -13.44 -14.08 -14.55
CA CYS A 196 -14.73 -14.71 -14.84
C CYS A 196 -15.47 -15.11 -13.56
N HIS A 197 -14.78 -15.67 -12.57
CA HIS A 197 -15.39 -16.08 -11.31
C HIS A 197 -15.90 -14.88 -10.48
N LEU A 198 -15.09 -13.83 -10.34
CA LEU A 198 -15.43 -12.65 -9.55
C LEU A 198 -16.55 -11.83 -10.21
N ARG A 199 -16.52 -11.66 -11.54
CA ARG A 199 -17.63 -11.02 -12.28
C ARG A 199 -18.94 -11.77 -12.14
N ASN A 200 -18.90 -13.10 -12.24
CA ASN A 200 -20.08 -13.93 -11.99
C ASN A 200 -20.58 -13.83 -10.54
N SER A 201 -19.71 -13.44 -9.61
CA SER A 201 -20.04 -13.20 -8.20
C SER A 201 -20.49 -11.77 -7.91
N GLY A 202 -20.57 -10.91 -8.94
CA GLY A 202 -21.06 -9.53 -8.87
C GLY A 202 -20.02 -8.49 -8.46
N PHE A 203 -18.73 -8.78 -8.70
CA PHE A 203 -17.65 -7.80 -8.58
C PHE A 203 -17.28 -7.23 -9.95
N ASP A 204 -16.75 -6.02 -9.93
CA ASP A 204 -16.18 -5.34 -11.08
C ASP A 204 -14.69 -5.08 -10.81
N LEU A 205 -13.86 -5.33 -11.84
CA LEU A 205 -12.42 -5.02 -11.80
C LEU A 205 -12.24 -3.50 -11.89
N PHE A 206 -11.54 -2.93 -10.92
CA PHE A 206 -11.25 -1.49 -10.85
C PHE A 206 -9.82 -1.18 -11.29
N ASP A 207 -8.84 -1.97 -10.83
CA ASP A 207 -7.45 -1.73 -11.18
C ASP A 207 -6.59 -3.00 -11.13
N LEU A 208 -5.40 -2.91 -11.74
CA LEU A 208 -4.35 -3.92 -11.74
C LEU A 208 -3.03 -3.23 -11.41
N GLU A 209 -2.29 -3.73 -10.44
CA GLU A 209 -0.90 -3.36 -10.18
C GLU A 209 0.04 -4.36 -10.87
N PRO A 210 0.58 -4.08 -12.07
CA PRO A 210 1.20 -5.11 -12.91
C PRO A 210 2.67 -5.36 -12.57
N TYR A 211 3.03 -6.60 -12.30
CA TYR A 211 4.42 -7.01 -12.06
C TYR A 211 5.02 -7.62 -13.33
N ARG A 212 6.07 -6.97 -13.84
CA ARG A 212 6.73 -7.31 -15.09
C ARG A 212 8.14 -7.80 -14.83
N VAL A 213 8.50 -8.91 -15.46
CA VAL A 213 9.81 -9.53 -15.25
C VAL A 213 10.51 -9.78 -16.57
N GLN A 214 11.82 -9.53 -16.56
CA GLN A 214 12.68 -9.71 -17.71
C GLN A 214 13.03 -11.16 -17.98
N ARG A 215 13.51 -11.42 -19.20
CA ARG A 215 14.06 -12.73 -19.54
C ARG A 215 15.42 -12.92 -18.86
N THR A 216 15.64 -14.11 -18.33
CA THR A 216 16.94 -14.53 -17.79
C THR A 216 18.04 -14.30 -18.82
N GLY A 217 19.08 -13.58 -18.41
CA GLY A 217 20.26 -13.31 -19.24
C GLY A 217 20.03 -12.32 -20.39
N SER A 218 18.88 -11.62 -20.45
CA SER A 218 18.68 -10.54 -21.42
C SER A 218 19.58 -9.34 -21.08
N PRO A 219 20.44 -8.88 -22.00
CA PRO A 219 21.24 -7.67 -21.80
C PRO A 219 20.51 -6.40 -22.29
N ILE A 220 19.28 -6.55 -22.81
CA ILE A 220 18.49 -5.45 -23.37
C ILE A 220 17.29 -5.14 -22.50
N PHE A 221 17.00 -3.85 -22.35
CA PHE A 221 15.90 -3.29 -21.57
C PHE A 221 15.04 -2.39 -22.47
N SER A 222 13.73 -2.35 -22.19
CA SER A 222 12.82 -1.41 -22.83
C SER A 222 12.11 -0.60 -21.74
N PRO A 223 12.19 0.75 -21.75
CA PRO A 223 11.49 1.58 -20.77
C PRO A 223 9.96 1.54 -20.96
N ILE A 224 9.49 1.18 -22.16
CA ILE A 224 8.06 1.09 -22.47
C ILE A 224 7.50 -0.29 -22.07
N HIS A 225 8.30 -1.33 -22.25
CA HIS A 225 7.93 -2.71 -21.95
C HIS A 225 9.04 -3.39 -21.14
N PRO A 226 9.15 -3.07 -19.83
CA PRO A 226 10.30 -3.47 -19.02
C PRO A 226 10.42 -4.97 -18.79
N GLY A 227 9.39 -5.75 -19.15
CA GLY A 227 9.38 -7.20 -19.07
C GLY A 227 8.04 -7.78 -19.52
N GLN A 228 7.94 -9.11 -19.41
CA GLN A 228 6.65 -9.79 -19.56
C GLN A 228 5.84 -9.60 -18.28
N LEU A 229 4.56 -9.24 -18.42
CA LEU A 229 3.60 -9.27 -17.31
C LEU A 229 3.46 -10.70 -16.81
N LEU A 230 3.80 -10.94 -15.54
CA LEU A 230 3.69 -12.27 -14.92
C LEU A 230 2.45 -12.36 -14.05
N TRP A 231 2.31 -11.43 -13.11
CA TRP A 231 1.23 -11.42 -12.12
C TRP A 231 0.87 -9.98 -11.76
N SER A 232 -0.21 -9.81 -11.00
CA SER A 232 -0.71 -8.52 -10.55
C SER A 232 -1.53 -8.65 -9.28
N ASN A 233 -1.54 -7.62 -8.43
CA ASN A 233 -2.62 -7.41 -7.48
C ASN A 233 -3.82 -6.82 -8.22
N ALA A 234 -4.94 -7.53 -8.22
CA ALA A 234 -6.17 -7.09 -8.86
C ALA A 234 -7.18 -6.58 -7.84
N PHE A 235 -7.68 -5.36 -8.06
CA PHE A 235 -8.59 -4.66 -7.17
C PHE A 235 -10.02 -4.81 -7.68
N TYR A 236 -10.89 -5.42 -6.88
CA TYR A 236 -12.29 -5.62 -7.22
C TYR A 236 -13.22 -4.98 -6.19
N PHE A 237 -14.28 -4.35 -6.68
CA PHE A 237 -15.33 -3.78 -5.84
C PHE A 237 -16.69 -4.25 -6.33
N ARG A 238 -17.67 -4.29 -5.43
CA ARG A 238 -19.08 -4.40 -5.81
C ARG A 238 -19.63 -3.03 -6.16
N ASP A 239 -20.19 -2.87 -7.35
CA ASP A 239 -21.05 -1.72 -7.63
C ASP A 239 -22.43 -1.89 -6.93
N LEU A 240 -22.62 -1.27 -5.77
CA LEU A 240 -23.88 -1.26 -5.03
C LEU A 240 -24.86 -0.16 -5.49
N LEU A 241 -24.48 0.66 -6.47
CA LEU A 241 -25.32 1.72 -7.05
C LEU A 241 -26.03 1.28 -8.34
N ARG A 242 -25.72 0.07 -8.85
CA ARG A 242 -26.42 -0.55 -10.00
C ARG A 242 -27.93 -0.70 -9.76
N SER A 243 -28.70 -0.86 -10.84
CA SER A 243 -30.17 -0.91 -10.79
C SER A 243 -30.77 -2.05 -9.94
N ASP A 244 -30.04 -3.14 -9.74
CA ASP A 244 -30.43 -4.27 -8.89
C ASP A 244 -29.24 -4.72 -8.03
N PRO A 245 -28.92 -4.00 -6.94
CA PRO A 245 -27.76 -4.27 -6.11
C PRO A 245 -28.00 -5.44 -5.13
N GLY A 246 -29.18 -6.06 -5.21
CA GLY A 246 -29.59 -7.19 -4.39
C GLY A 246 -29.62 -6.88 -2.90
N ARG A 247 -29.51 -7.94 -2.10
CA ARG A 247 -29.58 -7.88 -0.62
C ARG A 247 -28.40 -7.17 0.05
N LEU A 248 -27.36 -6.82 -0.70
CA LEU A 248 -26.14 -6.23 -0.15
C LEU A 248 -26.29 -4.73 0.10
N MET A 249 -27.26 -4.09 -0.56
CA MET A 249 -27.42 -2.65 -0.49
C MET A 249 -28.12 -2.24 0.81
N THR A 250 -27.32 -1.70 1.73
CA THR A 250 -27.77 -0.98 2.92
C THR A 250 -26.93 0.28 3.08
N PRO A 251 -27.44 1.34 3.74
CA PRO A 251 -26.65 2.55 3.98
C PRO A 251 -25.34 2.28 4.74
N GLU A 252 -25.37 1.34 5.68
CA GLU A 252 -24.15 0.93 6.40
C GLU A 252 -23.13 0.26 5.48
N ARG A 253 -23.55 -0.67 4.60
CA ARG A 253 -22.64 -1.34 3.66
C ARG A 253 -22.10 -0.41 2.59
N LEU A 254 -22.90 0.57 2.14
CA LEU A 254 -22.43 1.65 1.28
C LEU A 254 -21.37 2.50 1.97
N LEU A 255 -21.56 2.82 3.26
CA LEU A 255 -20.56 3.55 4.03
C LEU A 255 -19.28 2.72 4.20
N LYS A 256 -19.39 1.43 4.54
CA LYS A 256 -18.23 0.52 4.59
C LYS A 256 -17.49 0.46 3.26
N LEU A 257 -18.22 0.31 2.14
CA LEU A 257 -17.65 0.27 0.81
C LEU A 257 -16.92 1.59 0.47
N ALA A 258 -17.49 2.75 0.82
CA ALA A 258 -16.83 4.04 0.66
C ALA A 258 -15.54 4.13 1.47
N CYS A 259 -15.57 3.63 2.72
CA CYS A 259 -14.40 3.62 3.57
C CYS A 259 -13.32 2.67 3.03
N ILE A 260 -13.68 1.48 2.53
CA ILE A 260 -12.75 0.53 1.90
C ILE A 260 -12.14 1.13 0.63
N ALA A 261 -12.96 1.79 -0.22
CA ALA A 261 -12.46 2.47 -1.41
C ALA A 261 -11.42 3.55 -1.05
N ASP A 262 -11.64 4.31 0.01
CA ASP A 262 -10.71 5.34 0.48
C ASP A 262 -9.41 4.73 1.04
N VAL A 263 -9.48 3.67 1.85
CA VAL A 263 -8.29 2.91 2.32
C VAL A 263 -7.44 2.44 1.14
N LEU A 264 -8.10 2.03 0.05
CA LEU A 264 -7.44 1.53 -1.16
C LEU A 264 -7.14 2.63 -2.18
N SER A 265 -7.26 3.91 -1.80
CA SER A 265 -6.93 5.06 -2.64
C SER A 265 -7.76 5.21 -3.93
N PHE A 266 -9.07 4.91 -3.86
CA PHE A 266 -10.08 5.18 -4.90
C PHE A 266 -11.02 6.35 -4.50
N PRO A 267 -10.51 7.59 -4.40
CA PRO A 267 -11.25 8.72 -3.80
C PRO A 267 -12.44 9.19 -4.64
N ASP A 268 -12.44 8.97 -5.95
CA ASP A 268 -13.56 9.30 -6.83
C ASP A 268 -14.75 8.39 -6.55
N TYR A 269 -14.51 7.09 -6.36
CA TYR A 269 -15.52 6.13 -5.96
C TYR A 269 -16.02 6.37 -4.53
N THR A 270 -15.11 6.68 -3.59
CA THR A 270 -15.47 7.13 -2.23
C THR A 270 -16.44 8.31 -2.29
N LEU A 271 -16.10 9.35 -3.07
CA LEU A 271 -16.91 10.55 -3.22
C LEU A 271 -18.30 10.25 -3.82
N GLU A 272 -18.37 9.38 -4.83
CA GLU A 272 -19.64 8.95 -5.42
C GLU A 272 -20.56 8.29 -4.37
N LEU A 273 -20.02 7.35 -3.60
CA LEU A 273 -20.76 6.62 -2.57
C LEU A 273 -21.24 7.53 -1.43
N LEU A 274 -20.37 8.42 -0.93
CA LEU A 274 -20.75 9.38 0.12
C LEU A 274 -21.80 10.38 -0.38
N ALA A 275 -21.70 10.83 -1.64
CA ALA A 275 -22.70 11.71 -2.23
C ALA A 275 -24.05 11.00 -2.43
N HIS A 276 -24.03 9.71 -2.81
CA HIS A 276 -25.23 8.89 -2.88
C HIS A 276 -25.88 8.72 -1.51
N LEU A 277 -25.10 8.35 -0.48
CA LEU A 277 -25.58 8.26 0.90
C LEU A 277 -26.23 9.56 1.38
N THR A 278 -25.57 10.69 1.13
CA THR A 278 -26.08 12.01 1.49
C THR A 278 -27.39 12.33 0.77
N THR A 279 -27.53 11.96 -0.50
CA THR A 279 -28.71 12.28 -1.31
C THR A 279 -29.90 11.41 -0.94
N GLU A 280 -29.69 10.10 -0.81
CA GLU A 280 -30.79 9.13 -0.65
C GLU A 280 -31.14 8.85 0.82
N TYR A 281 -30.16 8.98 1.72
CA TYR A 281 -30.28 8.62 3.14
C TYR A 281 -29.97 9.76 4.11
N GLY A 282 -29.57 10.94 3.61
CA GLY A 282 -29.15 12.09 4.43
C GLY A 282 -30.26 12.76 5.25
N SER A 283 -31.50 12.25 5.22
CA SER A 283 -32.51 12.57 6.24
C SER A 283 -32.16 12.00 7.61
N ASP A 284 -31.39 10.92 7.65
CA ASP A 284 -30.69 10.44 8.83
C ASP A 284 -29.33 11.13 8.89
N GLU A 285 -29.07 11.87 9.98
CA GLU A 285 -27.82 12.62 10.18
C GLU A 285 -26.59 11.70 10.11
N LYS A 286 -26.73 10.41 10.45
CA LYS A 286 -25.65 9.42 10.34
C LYS A 286 -25.10 9.29 8.91
N TYR A 287 -25.95 9.52 7.90
CA TYR A 287 -25.62 9.35 6.48
C TYR A 287 -25.58 10.68 5.70
N ASN A 288 -25.61 11.82 6.38
CA ASN A 288 -25.51 13.13 5.76
C ASN A 288 -24.07 13.64 5.75
N PHE A 289 -23.37 13.44 4.63
CA PHE A 289 -21.96 13.83 4.47
C PHE A 289 -21.80 15.15 3.69
N SER A 290 -22.85 15.97 3.56
CA SER A 290 -22.79 17.17 2.70
C SER A 290 -21.68 18.14 3.13
N SER A 291 -21.52 18.38 4.43
CA SER A 291 -20.48 19.29 4.95
C SER A 291 -19.09 18.70 4.74
N LEU A 292 -18.93 17.41 5.05
CA LEU A 292 -17.68 16.67 4.91
C LEU A 292 -17.21 16.64 3.45
N ILE A 293 -18.10 16.33 2.51
CA ILE A 293 -17.79 16.34 1.07
C ILE A 293 -17.33 17.72 0.62
N VAL A 294 -18.04 18.78 1.01
CA VAL A 294 -17.68 20.16 0.65
C VAL A 294 -16.33 20.55 1.24
N GLU A 295 -16.04 20.15 2.48
CA GLU A 295 -14.76 20.43 3.13
C GLU A 295 -13.61 19.63 2.51
N ALA A 296 -13.79 18.35 2.20
CA ALA A 296 -12.78 17.54 1.52
C ALA A 296 -12.43 18.14 0.15
N LEU A 297 -13.43 18.54 -0.64
CA LEU A 297 -13.22 19.15 -1.95
C LEU A 297 -12.59 20.56 -1.87
N LYS A 298 -12.76 21.29 -0.76
CA LYS A 298 -12.06 22.58 -0.53
C LYS A 298 -10.55 22.42 -0.38
N GLN A 299 -10.09 21.26 0.11
CA GLN A 299 -8.67 21.00 0.31
C GLN A 299 -7.91 20.75 -1.00
N LEU A 300 -8.63 20.61 -2.13
CA LEU A 300 -8.08 20.43 -3.47
C LEU A 300 -7.89 21.80 -4.14
N PRO A 301 -6.63 22.30 -4.27
CA PRO A 301 -6.37 23.65 -4.78
C PRO A 301 -6.96 23.93 -6.16
N GLU A 302 -7.02 22.91 -7.01
CA GLU A 302 -7.56 22.95 -8.37
C GLU A 302 -9.08 23.16 -8.43
N LEU A 303 -9.80 22.96 -7.32
CA LEU A 303 -11.25 23.10 -7.25
C LEU A 303 -11.73 24.38 -6.57
N SER A 304 -10.86 25.08 -5.84
CA SER A 304 -11.21 26.22 -4.97
C SER A 304 -12.10 27.26 -5.65
N ASP A 305 -11.73 27.71 -6.85
CA ASP A 305 -12.44 28.77 -7.58
C ASP A 305 -13.80 28.34 -8.18
N ARG A 306 -14.09 27.03 -8.21
CA ARG A 306 -15.28 26.47 -8.86
C ARG A 306 -16.12 25.55 -7.99
N LEU A 307 -15.75 25.37 -6.72
CA LEU A 307 -16.38 24.44 -5.80
C LEU A 307 -17.92 24.53 -5.80
N ASP A 308 -18.47 25.74 -5.67
CA ASP A 308 -19.93 25.96 -5.60
C ASP A 308 -20.66 25.67 -6.93
N SER A 309 -19.91 25.63 -8.04
CA SER A 309 -20.44 25.28 -9.36
C SER A 309 -20.41 23.79 -9.66
N LEU A 310 -19.74 22.99 -8.83
CA LEU A 310 -19.65 21.54 -9.03
C LEU A 310 -21.03 20.90 -8.85
N ALA A 311 -21.44 20.10 -9.83
CA ALA A 311 -22.75 19.42 -9.80
C ALA A 311 -22.92 18.55 -8.55
N ILE A 312 -21.86 17.87 -8.12
CA ILE A 312 -21.88 17.05 -6.90
C ILE A 312 -22.13 17.89 -5.64
N VAL A 313 -21.50 19.07 -5.53
CA VAL A 313 -21.70 20.01 -4.42
C VAL A 313 -23.12 20.56 -4.41
N GLN A 314 -23.66 20.92 -5.58
CA GLN A 314 -25.04 21.38 -5.69
C GLN A 314 -26.04 20.29 -5.29
N LYS A 315 -25.80 19.04 -5.73
CA LYS A 315 -26.63 17.89 -5.43
C LYS A 315 -26.70 17.62 -3.93
N VAL A 316 -25.56 17.50 -3.25
CA VAL A 316 -25.52 17.18 -1.81
C VAL A 316 -26.12 18.31 -0.96
N ARG A 317 -25.89 19.57 -1.33
CA ARG A 317 -26.48 20.74 -0.62
C ARG A 317 -28.00 20.82 -0.77
N SER A 318 -28.54 20.47 -1.93
CA SER A 318 -29.99 20.51 -2.18
C SER A 318 -30.77 19.40 -1.46
N SER A 319 -30.07 18.33 -1.09
CA SER A 319 -30.66 17.14 -0.46
C SER A 319 -30.65 17.21 1.07
N GLY A 320 -29.73 18.00 1.65
CA GLY A 320 -29.76 18.34 3.07
C GLY A 320 -30.95 19.22 3.41
N HIS A 321 -31.97 18.67 4.08
CA HIS A 321 -33.01 19.48 4.69
C HIS A 321 -32.40 20.48 5.67
N ALA A 322 -32.82 21.74 5.53
CA ALA A 322 -32.30 22.90 6.23
C ALA A 322 -32.27 22.77 7.76
N GLN A 323 -31.10 23.01 8.37
CA GLN A 323 -30.98 23.92 9.51
C GLN A 323 -29.67 24.70 9.42
N SER A 324 -29.81 26.02 9.40
CA SER A 324 -28.76 27.01 9.61
C SER A 324 -28.15 26.85 11.00
N VAL A 325 -26.84 26.60 11.08
CA VAL A 325 -26.08 26.83 12.31
C VAL A 325 -25.47 28.23 12.22
N GLU A 326 -25.94 29.11 13.10
CA GLU A 326 -25.42 30.46 13.31
C GLU A 326 -23.92 30.43 13.66
N HIS A 327 -23.19 31.43 13.15
CA HIS A 327 -21.81 31.70 13.48
C HIS A 327 -21.57 31.78 14.99
N LEU A 328 -20.68 30.94 15.51
CA LEU A 328 -19.95 31.19 16.75
C LEU A 328 -18.55 31.73 16.40
N PRO A 329 -17.98 32.63 17.22
CA PRO A 329 -16.77 33.38 16.90
C PRO A 329 -15.52 32.48 16.95
N PRO A 330 -14.42 32.88 16.28
CA PRO A 330 -13.19 32.12 16.29
C PRO A 330 -12.42 32.44 17.58
N ASP A 331 -12.34 31.49 18.50
CA ASP A 331 -11.31 31.49 19.54
C ASP A 331 -10.80 30.05 19.74
N ASP A 332 -9.54 29.87 19.34
CA ASP A 332 -8.55 28.91 19.85
C ASP A 332 -9.03 27.50 20.21
N VAL A 333 -9.20 26.68 19.17
CA VAL A 333 -8.84 25.27 19.24
C VAL A 333 -7.77 25.06 18.18
N ALA A 334 -6.53 24.83 18.62
CA ALA A 334 -5.44 24.44 17.74
C ALA A 334 -5.90 23.22 16.94
N PHE A 335 -6.02 23.40 15.62
CA PHE A 335 -6.14 22.30 14.69
C PHE A 335 -4.96 21.37 14.91
N SER A 336 -5.24 20.14 15.34
CA SER A 336 -4.31 19.03 15.17
C SER A 336 -4.18 18.82 13.65
N PRO A 337 -2.99 19.01 13.05
CA PRO A 337 -2.82 18.78 11.64
C PRO A 337 -2.49 17.30 11.43
N ASP A 338 -3.49 16.47 11.12
CA ASP A 338 -3.20 15.16 10.51
C ASP A 338 -3.26 15.30 8.98
N LYS A 339 -2.34 16.11 8.48
CA LYS A 339 -1.44 15.65 7.43
C LYS A 339 -0.16 15.39 8.19
N LYS A 340 0.36 14.16 8.22
CA LYS A 340 1.81 14.05 8.43
C LYS A 340 2.45 14.75 7.23
N ASN A 341 2.82 16.02 7.43
CA ASN A 341 3.45 16.83 6.41
C ASN A 341 4.74 16.09 6.00
N GLN A 342 5.02 15.97 4.71
CA GLN A 342 6.25 15.31 4.26
C GLN A 342 7.49 15.92 4.93
N CYS A 343 7.47 17.23 5.19
CA CYS A 343 8.48 17.91 5.99
C CYS A 343 8.57 17.40 7.44
N GLU A 344 7.44 17.17 8.12
CA GLU A 344 7.42 16.61 9.48
C GLU A 344 7.92 15.16 9.49
N TYR A 345 7.50 14.34 8.54
CA TYR A 345 8.02 12.98 8.37
C TYR A 345 9.54 12.98 8.14
N ILE A 346 10.04 13.86 7.26
CA ILE A 346 11.49 14.02 7.06
C ILE A 346 12.15 14.42 8.38
N LEU A 347 11.63 15.44 9.08
CA LEU A 347 12.18 15.94 10.34
C LEU A 347 12.22 14.88 11.46
N GLU A 348 11.21 14.01 11.55
CA GLU A 348 11.13 12.91 12.51
C GLU A 348 12.12 11.79 12.21
N ASN A 349 12.48 11.60 10.94
CA ASN A 349 13.34 10.50 10.48
C ASN A 349 14.77 10.95 10.14
N LEU A 350 15.10 12.23 10.29
CA LEU A 350 16.48 12.70 10.21
C LEU A 350 17.32 12.04 11.31
N GLN A 351 18.56 11.73 10.97
CA GLN A 351 19.55 11.13 11.86
C GLN A 351 20.57 12.19 12.34
N GLU A 352 21.68 11.75 12.91
CA GLU A 352 22.74 12.65 13.36
C GLU A 352 23.52 13.29 12.19
N LEU A 353 23.67 12.56 11.08
CA LEU A 353 24.35 13.00 9.87
C LEU A 353 23.37 13.01 8.70
N ASN A 354 22.90 14.18 8.30
CA ASN A 354 21.85 14.31 7.29
C ASN A 354 22.43 14.87 5.99
N PHE A 355 22.39 14.07 4.95
CA PHE A 355 22.89 14.42 3.62
C PHE A 355 21.73 14.68 2.67
N VAL A 356 21.92 15.57 1.72
CA VAL A 356 20.95 15.81 0.65
C VAL A 356 21.61 15.71 -0.73
N ALA A 357 20.92 15.11 -1.69
CA ALA A 357 21.36 15.01 -3.08
C ALA A 357 20.21 15.31 -4.05
N PHE A 358 20.49 16.00 -5.16
CA PHE A 358 19.51 16.36 -6.19
C PHE A 358 19.90 15.79 -7.56
N PRO A 359 19.49 14.55 -7.88
CA PRO A 359 19.66 14.03 -9.23
C PRO A 359 18.96 14.93 -10.25
N ASP A 360 19.60 15.14 -11.40
CA ASP A 360 18.96 15.77 -12.54
C ASP A 360 18.08 14.75 -13.27
N TRP A 361 16.82 14.66 -12.86
CA TRP A 361 15.81 13.76 -13.45
C TRP A 361 15.48 14.06 -14.91
N SER A 362 15.97 15.18 -15.48
CA SER A 362 15.85 15.47 -16.91
C SER A 362 16.90 14.76 -17.77
N GLN A 363 17.95 14.22 -17.14
CA GLN A 363 19.00 13.45 -17.83
C GLN A 363 18.52 12.06 -18.22
N PRO A 364 19.20 11.41 -19.18
CA PRO A 364 18.97 10.00 -19.49
C PRO A 364 19.05 9.12 -18.23
N GLU A 365 18.14 8.15 -18.14
CA GLU A 365 17.98 7.27 -16.97
C GLU A 365 19.29 6.61 -16.54
N GLU A 366 20.14 6.18 -17.47
CA GLU A 366 21.45 5.60 -17.19
C GLU A 366 22.37 6.52 -16.36
N MET A 367 22.31 7.85 -16.59
CA MET A 367 23.12 8.82 -15.84
C MET A 367 22.56 9.04 -14.45
N VAL A 368 21.24 9.16 -14.33
CA VAL A 368 20.55 9.30 -13.04
C VAL A 368 20.80 8.07 -12.16
N TYR A 369 20.67 6.87 -12.74
CA TYR A 369 20.96 5.62 -12.04
C TYR A 369 22.43 5.52 -11.64
N SER A 370 23.37 5.92 -12.51
CA SER A 370 24.79 5.93 -12.16
C SER A 370 25.11 6.87 -10.99
N ASP A 371 24.47 8.05 -10.93
CA ASP A 371 24.65 9.00 -9.83
C ASP A 371 24.03 8.48 -8.53
N LEU A 372 22.82 7.91 -8.61
CA LEU A 372 22.16 7.27 -7.48
C LEU A 372 22.97 6.06 -6.98
N GLU A 373 23.45 5.19 -7.86
CA GLU A 373 24.24 4.01 -7.50
C GLU A 373 25.53 4.40 -6.79
N SER A 374 26.25 5.37 -7.34
CA SER A 374 27.49 5.85 -6.74
C SER A 374 27.25 6.48 -5.37
N THR A 375 26.15 7.21 -5.21
CA THR A 375 25.77 7.85 -3.94
C THR A 375 25.32 6.83 -2.90
N LEU A 376 24.41 5.95 -3.27
CA LEU A 376 23.87 4.90 -2.42
C LEU A 376 24.97 3.94 -1.97
N ARG A 377 25.86 3.51 -2.88
CA ARG A 377 27.04 2.72 -2.55
C ARG A 377 27.91 3.42 -1.51
N ALA A 378 28.20 4.71 -1.70
CA ALA A 378 29.05 5.47 -0.78
C ALA A 378 28.44 5.57 0.63
N VAL A 379 27.13 5.81 0.74
CA VAL A 379 26.43 5.90 2.03
C VAL A 379 26.30 4.51 2.68
N LEU A 380 25.95 3.47 1.92
CA LEU A 380 25.79 2.10 2.43
C LEU A 380 27.10 1.46 2.89
N GLN A 381 28.22 1.83 2.29
CA GLN A 381 29.54 1.35 2.71
C GLN A 381 30.15 2.21 3.83
N HIS A 382 29.49 3.31 4.24
CA HIS A 382 30.04 4.20 5.25
C HIS A 382 30.05 3.52 6.65
N PRO A 383 31.13 3.63 7.45
CA PRO A 383 31.20 2.99 8.77
C PRO A 383 30.14 3.46 9.77
N GLN A 384 29.63 4.68 9.60
CA GLN A 384 28.60 5.28 10.47
C GLN A 384 27.22 5.30 9.82
N ARG A 385 26.97 4.46 8.81
CA ARG A 385 25.71 4.45 8.04
C ARG A 385 24.43 4.43 8.88
N SER A 386 24.41 3.76 10.03
CA SER A 386 23.24 3.72 10.93
C SER A 386 22.90 5.06 11.61
N ARG A 387 23.81 6.05 11.53
CA ARG A 387 23.63 7.42 12.02
C ARG A 387 23.37 8.41 10.89
N MET A 388 23.20 7.93 9.66
CA MET A 388 23.06 8.75 8.46
C MET A 388 21.63 8.75 7.95
N ALA A 389 21.14 9.92 7.51
CA ALA A 389 19.99 10.01 6.63
C ALA A 389 20.43 10.57 5.27
N LEU A 390 19.97 9.97 4.18
CA LEU A 390 20.13 10.50 2.83
C LEU A 390 18.76 10.97 2.32
N LEU A 391 18.64 12.28 2.12
CA LEU A 391 17.50 12.92 1.50
C LEU A 391 17.76 13.07 0.00
N VAL A 392 16.90 12.49 -0.83
CA VAL A 392 17.00 12.58 -2.29
C VAL A 392 15.88 13.48 -2.80
N GLY A 393 16.23 14.54 -3.52
CA GLY A 393 15.26 15.44 -4.13
C GLY A 393 14.58 14.81 -5.34
N ALA A 394 13.25 14.77 -5.35
CA ALA A 394 12.44 14.36 -6.49
C ALA A 394 12.06 15.57 -7.35
N SER A 395 11.84 15.35 -8.66
CA SER A 395 11.27 16.40 -9.53
C SER A 395 9.78 16.57 -9.24
N SER A 396 9.23 17.75 -9.55
CA SER A 396 7.82 18.12 -9.31
C SER A 396 6.78 17.21 -9.99
N SER A 397 7.20 16.30 -10.87
CA SER A 397 6.34 15.38 -11.64
C SER A 397 6.73 13.90 -11.55
N GLY A 398 7.68 13.51 -10.69
CA GLY A 398 8.33 12.19 -10.78
C GLY A 398 8.59 11.45 -9.46
N ARG A 399 7.69 11.53 -8.47
CA ARG A 399 7.86 10.81 -7.19
C ARG A 399 7.97 9.29 -7.39
N GLU A 400 7.01 8.69 -8.11
CA GLU A 400 7.00 7.25 -8.39
C GLU A 400 8.27 6.83 -9.17
N GLN A 401 8.75 7.69 -10.07
CA GLN A 401 9.99 7.46 -10.81
C GLN A 401 11.21 7.49 -9.88
N ALA A 402 11.26 8.43 -8.94
CA ALA A 402 12.33 8.53 -7.97
C ALA A 402 12.31 7.37 -6.95
N GLU A 403 11.12 6.96 -6.49
CA GLU A 403 10.92 5.79 -5.62
C GLU A 403 11.36 4.51 -6.32
N ALA A 404 10.90 4.28 -7.56
CA ALA A 404 11.27 3.11 -8.34
C ALA A 404 12.77 3.06 -8.63
N ALA A 405 13.39 4.19 -9.01
CA ALA A 405 14.82 4.27 -9.27
C ALA A 405 15.65 4.00 -8.00
N LEU A 406 15.26 4.59 -6.86
CA LEU A 406 15.95 4.35 -5.59
C LEU A 406 15.80 2.91 -5.13
N ALA A 407 14.59 2.35 -5.16
CA ALA A 407 14.34 0.96 -4.79
C ALA A 407 15.14 -0.01 -5.66
N GLN A 408 15.16 0.22 -6.98
CA GLN A 408 15.89 -0.62 -7.92
C GLN A 408 17.41 -0.56 -7.69
N VAL A 409 17.98 0.63 -7.52
CA VAL A 409 19.42 0.79 -7.28
C VAL A 409 19.82 0.23 -5.92
N TYR A 410 19.02 0.50 -4.90
CA TYR A 410 19.23 -0.04 -3.56
C TYR A 410 19.22 -1.57 -3.56
N PHE A 411 18.20 -2.18 -4.16
CA PHE A 411 18.10 -3.63 -4.30
C PHE A 411 19.30 -4.22 -5.07
N ASN A 412 19.69 -3.61 -6.19
CA ASN A 412 20.84 -4.05 -6.97
C ASN A 412 22.15 -4.02 -6.17
N LEU A 413 22.35 -3.00 -5.33
CA LEU A 413 23.53 -2.90 -4.47
C LEU A 413 23.52 -3.95 -3.35
N LEU A 414 22.37 -4.18 -2.70
CA LEU A 414 22.25 -5.23 -1.69
C LEU A 414 22.60 -6.61 -2.26
N VAL A 415 22.11 -6.90 -3.48
CA VAL A 415 22.33 -8.19 -4.15
C VAL A 415 23.77 -8.34 -4.67
N SER A 416 24.34 -7.28 -5.26
CA SER A 416 25.67 -7.37 -5.88
C SER A 416 26.83 -7.28 -4.90
N GLU A 417 26.62 -6.67 -3.73
CA GLU A 417 27.70 -6.38 -2.77
C GLU A 417 27.54 -7.10 -1.42
N ASP A 418 26.54 -7.98 -1.26
CA ASP A 418 26.27 -8.75 -0.03
C ASP A 418 26.21 -7.86 1.22
N LEU A 419 25.55 -6.70 1.07
CA LEU A 419 25.48 -5.68 2.11
C LEU A 419 24.38 -6.04 3.11
N ASN A 420 24.72 -6.05 4.40
CA ASN A 420 23.73 -6.26 5.47
C ASN A 420 22.83 -5.02 5.63
N VAL A 421 21.52 -5.26 5.64
CA VAL A 421 20.46 -4.24 5.70
C VAL A 421 20.08 -3.86 7.14
N GLU A 422 20.41 -4.69 8.12
CA GLU A 422 19.97 -4.53 9.53
C GLU A 422 20.41 -3.21 10.20
N ASP A 423 21.40 -2.49 9.62
CA ASP A 423 21.93 -1.21 10.11
C ASP A 423 22.20 -0.22 8.97
N GLY A 424 21.27 -0.07 8.02
CA GLY A 424 21.40 0.84 6.87
C GLY A 424 21.19 2.33 7.21
N PRO A 425 21.56 3.26 6.31
CA PRO A 425 21.19 4.66 6.42
C PRO A 425 19.67 4.84 6.22
N GLN A 426 19.09 5.85 6.88
CA GLN A 426 17.70 6.25 6.62
C GLN A 426 17.61 6.86 5.22
N MET A 427 16.73 6.35 4.38
CA MET A 427 16.48 6.89 3.05
C MET A 427 15.20 7.71 3.05
N LEU A 428 15.28 8.95 2.57
CA LEU A 428 14.16 9.88 2.55
C LEU A 428 14.04 10.52 1.17
N LEU A 429 12.80 10.78 0.76
CA LEU A 429 12.50 11.53 -0.46
C LEU A 429 11.95 12.90 -0.13
N ALA A 430 12.56 13.93 -0.71
CA ALA A 430 12.04 15.29 -0.71
C ALA A 430 11.30 15.55 -2.02
N ASP A 431 9.98 15.58 -1.96
CA ASP A 431 9.08 15.92 -3.06
C ASP A 431 8.25 17.14 -2.66
N LYS A 432 8.00 18.07 -3.59
CA LYS A 432 7.08 19.23 -3.43
C LYS A 432 7.20 20.04 -2.13
N LEU A 433 8.37 20.06 -1.49
CA LEU A 433 8.60 20.87 -0.29
C LEU A 433 8.58 22.36 -0.63
N THR A 434 7.79 23.12 0.13
CA THR A 434 7.71 24.57 0.02
C THR A 434 9.00 25.24 0.49
N SER A 435 9.22 26.49 0.09
CA SER A 435 10.40 27.26 0.55
C SER A 435 10.46 27.41 2.08
N LEU A 436 9.30 27.42 2.76
CA LEU A 436 9.23 27.47 4.22
C LEU A 436 9.67 26.14 4.85
N GLU A 437 9.29 25.02 4.27
CA GLU A 437 9.70 23.68 4.73
C GLU A 437 11.20 23.46 4.53
N TRP A 438 11.77 23.91 3.41
CA TRP A 438 13.22 23.90 3.22
C TRP A 438 13.96 24.75 4.26
N GLN A 439 13.41 25.91 4.65
CA GLN A 439 13.97 26.72 5.76
C GLN A 439 13.97 25.99 7.10
N LEU A 440 13.02 25.08 7.34
CA LEU A 440 13.00 24.26 8.55
C LEU A 440 14.01 23.10 8.51
N LEU A 441 14.26 22.54 7.33
CA LEU A 441 15.20 21.43 7.12
C LEU A 441 16.66 21.90 7.08
N LEU A 442 16.93 23.07 6.50
CA LEU A 442 18.27 23.63 6.30
C LEU A 442 19.18 23.55 7.55
N PRO A 443 18.74 23.92 8.77
CA PRO A 443 19.57 23.82 9.98
C PRO A 443 19.90 22.39 10.43
N ARG A 444 19.19 21.39 9.89
CA ARG A 444 19.33 19.97 10.24
C ARG A 444 20.14 19.19 9.21
N LEU A 445 20.34 19.74 8.02
CA LEU A 445 21.18 19.15 6.98
C LEU A 445 22.65 19.42 7.28
N SER A 446 23.46 18.36 7.26
CA SER A 446 24.90 18.43 7.49
C SER A 446 25.63 18.90 6.24
N LEU A 447 25.40 18.24 5.11
CA LEU A 447 26.10 18.49 3.84
C LEU A 447 25.21 18.15 2.63
N ARG A 448 25.48 18.80 1.50
CA ARG A 448 24.95 18.42 0.19
C ARG A 448 25.97 17.55 -0.56
N ILE A 449 25.55 16.39 -1.01
CA ILE A 449 26.39 15.51 -1.85
C ILE A 449 26.33 16.01 -3.28
N GLN A 450 27.47 16.39 -3.84
CA GLN A 450 27.56 16.81 -5.23
C GLN A 450 27.55 15.59 -6.17
N LEU A 451 26.50 15.49 -6.97
CA LEU A 451 26.37 14.48 -8.03
C LEU A 451 27.10 14.92 -9.31
N ALA A 452 27.43 13.97 -10.19
CA ALA A 452 28.02 14.30 -11.48
C ALA A 452 27.01 15.05 -12.36
N ASN A 453 25.74 14.65 -12.31
CA ASN A 453 24.62 15.30 -12.98
C ASN A 453 23.62 15.83 -11.95
N GLU A 454 24.02 16.88 -11.23
CA GLU A 454 23.19 17.54 -10.21
C GLU A 454 22.25 18.60 -10.82
N SER A 455 20.98 18.57 -10.43
CA SER A 455 20.01 19.60 -10.80
C SER A 455 20.30 20.93 -10.08
N GLN A 456 20.93 21.87 -10.78
CA GLN A 456 21.19 23.21 -10.24
C GLN A 456 19.90 24.00 -9.98
N GLU A 457 18.85 23.74 -10.76
CA GLU A 457 17.52 24.33 -10.57
C GLU A 457 16.92 23.90 -9.24
N SER A 458 16.89 22.59 -8.96
CA SER A 458 16.33 22.05 -7.71
C SER A 458 17.13 22.47 -6.47
N VAL A 459 18.46 22.59 -6.60
CA VAL A 459 19.32 23.12 -5.52
C VAL A 459 18.97 24.57 -5.21
N ALA A 460 18.73 25.40 -6.23
CA ALA A 460 18.35 26.79 -6.05
C ALA A 460 16.93 26.95 -5.48
N GLU A 461 15.97 26.16 -5.95
CA GLU A 461 14.60 26.15 -5.40
C GLU A 461 14.55 25.76 -3.92
N ALA A 462 15.43 24.83 -3.51
CA ALA A 462 15.57 24.40 -2.12
C ALA A 462 16.40 25.37 -1.24
N GLY A 463 17.01 26.42 -1.81
CA GLY A 463 17.85 27.37 -1.07
C GLY A 463 19.15 26.77 -0.51
N LEU A 464 19.69 25.75 -1.18
CA LEU A 464 20.84 24.95 -0.72
C LEU A 464 22.18 25.37 -1.34
N GLU A 465 22.24 26.53 -2.00
CA GLU A 465 23.45 27.00 -2.70
C GLU A 465 24.60 27.29 -1.72
N ASN A 466 24.26 27.65 -0.47
CA ASN A 466 25.22 27.98 0.58
C ASN A 466 25.47 26.82 1.57
N LEU A 467 24.79 25.67 1.42
CA LEU A 467 25.06 24.50 2.25
C LEU A 467 26.43 23.92 1.84
N ALA A 468 27.22 23.50 2.83
CA ALA A 468 28.53 22.92 2.56
C ALA A 468 28.41 21.65 1.71
N ILE A 469 29.32 21.51 0.75
CA ILE A 469 29.30 20.48 -0.28
C ILE A 469 30.33 19.40 0.05
N CYS A 470 29.94 18.13 -0.06
CA CYS A 470 30.88 17.02 -0.06
C CYS A 470 30.86 16.27 -1.39
N THR A 471 32.03 15.77 -1.80
CA THR A 471 32.14 14.82 -2.90
C THR A 471 31.98 13.40 -2.36
N LEU A 472 31.63 12.45 -3.22
CA LEU A 472 31.53 11.04 -2.81
C LEU A 472 32.84 10.51 -2.18
N ALA A 473 34.00 10.96 -2.65
CA ALA A 473 35.30 10.63 -2.06
C ALA A 473 35.54 11.32 -0.70
N GLY A 474 34.96 12.51 -0.49
CA GLY A 474 35.00 13.23 0.78
C GLY A 474 34.12 12.58 1.85
N LEU A 475 32.99 11.99 1.44
CA LEU A 475 32.03 11.32 2.34
C LEU A 475 32.70 10.25 3.21
N GLN A 476 33.68 9.51 2.68
CA GLN A 476 34.40 8.47 3.43
C GLN A 476 35.43 9.02 4.43
N ASN A 477 35.87 10.28 4.28
CA ASN A 477 36.97 10.87 5.02
C ASN A 477 36.54 11.95 6.04
N GLU A 478 35.36 12.54 5.89
CA GLU A 478 34.96 13.73 6.66
C GLU A 478 34.40 13.44 8.07
N PHE A 479 34.09 12.17 8.40
CA PHE A 479 33.42 11.80 9.66
C PHE A 479 34.06 10.65 10.45
N THR A 480 35.25 10.20 10.06
CA THR A 480 35.91 9.03 10.65
C THR A 480 36.54 9.26 12.05
N GLU A 481 36.52 10.49 12.59
CA GLU A 481 37.20 10.85 13.86
C GLU A 481 36.37 11.70 14.86
N ARG A 482 35.02 11.56 14.93
CA ARG A 482 34.23 12.22 15.99
C ARG A 482 33.29 11.30 16.75
#